data_AF-G9K463-F1
#
_entry.id   AF-G9K463-F1
#
_cell.length_a   1.000
_cell.length_b   1.000
_cell.length_c   1.000
_cell.angle_alpha   90.00
_cell.angle_beta   90.00
_cell.angle_gamma   90.00
#
_symmetry.space_group_name_H-M   'P 1'
#
loop_
_entity.id
_entity.type
_entity.pdbx_description
1 polymer ?
#
loop_
_entity_poly.entity_id
_entity_poly.type
_entity_poly.pdbx_seq_one_letter_code
_entity_poly.pdbx_strand_id
1 'polypeptide(L)'
;CFVEHNWFHLIGITCGLAIYNSTVVDLHFPLALYKKLLNVKPGLEDLKELSPTEGRSLQELLDYPGEDIEETFCLNFTICRESYGVVEQKKLIPGGDKVTVCKDNRQEFVDAYVNYVFQISVHEWYTAFSSGFLKVCGGKVLELFQPSELRAMMVGNSNYNWQELEETAIYKGDYSATHPTVKLFWETFHEFPLEKKKKFLLFLTGSDRIPIYGMASLQIVIQSTASGEEYLPVAHTCYNLLDLPKYSSKEILSARLTQALDNYEGFSLA
;
A
#
# COMPACT_ATOMS: atom_id res chain seq x y z
N CYS A 1 1.47 -8.54 24.11
CA CYS A 1 0.30 -7.92 24.75
C CYS A 1 -0.97 -8.51 24.10
N PHE A 2 -1.89 -9.17 24.83
CA PHE A 2 -3.04 -9.89 24.22
C PHE A 2 -3.91 -9.02 23.28
N VAL A 3 -3.96 -7.71 23.54
CA VAL A 3 -4.71 -6.75 22.73
C VAL A 3 -4.12 -6.60 21.34
N GLU A 4 -2.79 -6.50 21.21
CA GLU A 4 -2.08 -6.35 19.93
C GLU A 4 -2.26 -7.58 19.04
N HIS A 5 -2.22 -8.78 19.63
CA HIS A 5 -2.43 -10.03 18.89
C HIS A 5 -3.81 -10.07 18.21
N ASN A 6 -4.86 -9.62 18.90
CA ASN A 6 -6.21 -9.55 18.33
C ASN A 6 -6.30 -8.49 17.21
N TRP A 7 -5.58 -7.37 17.33
CA TRP A 7 -5.52 -6.36 16.27
C TRP A 7 -4.87 -6.89 14.99
N PHE A 8 -3.70 -7.55 15.09
CA PHE A 8 -3.06 -8.14 13.91
C PHE A 8 -3.95 -9.19 13.24
N HIS A 9 -4.63 -10.03 14.03
CA HIS A 9 -5.59 -10.99 13.50
C HIS A 9 -6.76 -10.32 12.76
N LEU A 10 -7.34 -9.27 13.34
CA LEU A 10 -8.42 -8.51 12.72
C LEU A 10 -7.96 -7.82 11.44
N ILE A 11 -6.79 -7.18 11.43
CA ILE A 11 -6.20 -6.56 10.23
C ILE A 11 -6.02 -7.62 9.13
N GLY A 12 -5.56 -8.82 9.49
CA GLY A 12 -5.48 -9.96 8.57
C GLY A 12 -6.83 -10.31 7.94
N ILE A 13 -7.88 -10.46 8.76
CA ILE A 13 -9.25 -10.72 8.28
C ILE A 13 -9.72 -9.60 7.35
N THR A 14 -9.53 -8.33 7.72
CA THR A 14 -9.93 -7.17 6.91
C THR A 14 -9.22 -7.16 5.56
N CYS A 15 -7.92 -7.44 5.52
CA CYS A 15 -7.16 -7.54 4.26
C CYS A 15 -7.68 -8.69 3.38
N GLY A 16 -8.04 -9.83 3.98
CA GLY A 16 -8.65 -10.94 3.24
C GLY A 16 -10.04 -10.57 2.69
N LEU A 17 -10.88 -9.92 3.49
CA LEU A 17 -12.20 -9.46 3.05
C LEU A 17 -12.11 -8.42 1.93
N ALA A 18 -11.10 -7.55 1.96
CA ALA A 18 -10.88 -6.58 0.90
C ALA A 18 -10.62 -7.26 -0.46
N ILE A 19 -9.71 -8.24 -0.50
CA ILE A 19 -9.44 -9.04 -1.71
C ILE A 19 -10.71 -9.78 -2.16
N TYR A 20 -11.42 -10.43 -1.23
CA TYR A 20 -12.63 -11.17 -1.53
C TYR A 20 -13.73 -10.28 -2.16
N ASN A 21 -13.87 -9.05 -1.68
CA ASN A 21 -14.85 -8.07 -2.18
C ASN A 21 -14.30 -7.17 -3.30
N SER A 22 -13.14 -7.49 -3.88
CA SER A 22 -12.49 -6.68 -4.93
C SER A 22 -12.33 -5.20 -4.55
N THR A 23 -12.13 -4.93 -3.26
CA THR A 23 -11.93 -3.59 -2.70
C THR A 23 -10.44 -3.33 -2.55
N VAL A 24 -9.97 -2.23 -3.14
CA VAL A 24 -8.58 -1.79 -2.97
C VAL A 24 -8.41 -1.21 -1.58
N VAL A 25 -7.32 -1.58 -0.90
CA VAL A 25 -6.95 -1.01 0.38
C VAL A 25 -5.59 -0.37 0.24
N ASP A 26 -5.49 0.88 0.69
CA ASP A 26 -4.27 1.66 0.63
C ASP A 26 -3.25 1.25 1.73
N LEU A 27 -2.83 -0.01 1.69
CA LEU A 27 -1.84 -0.59 2.61
C LEU A 27 -0.56 -0.93 1.85
N HIS A 28 0.41 -0.05 1.95
CA HIS A 28 1.71 -0.14 1.28
C HIS A 28 2.68 -1.10 1.99
N PHE A 29 2.28 -2.36 2.17
CA PHE A 29 3.19 -3.38 2.70
C PHE A 29 4.28 -3.77 1.68
N PRO A 30 5.52 -4.06 2.13
CA PRO A 30 6.59 -4.55 1.26
C PRO A 30 6.24 -5.91 0.65
N LEU A 31 6.87 -6.25 -0.47
CA LEU A 31 6.64 -7.53 -1.17
C LEU A 31 6.90 -8.74 -0.27
N ALA A 32 7.80 -8.59 0.71
CA ALA A 32 8.12 -9.57 1.74
C ALA A 32 6.88 -10.15 2.45
N LEU A 33 5.87 -9.32 2.76
CA LEU A 33 4.66 -9.80 3.43
C LEU A 33 3.90 -10.81 2.58
N TYR A 34 3.72 -10.49 1.30
CA TYR A 34 3.01 -11.32 0.32
C TYR A 34 3.79 -12.60 0.01
N LYS A 35 5.13 -12.52 -0.05
CA LYS A 35 5.99 -13.71 -0.11
C LYS A 35 5.72 -14.65 1.06
N LYS A 36 5.71 -14.14 2.29
CA LYS A 36 5.44 -14.97 3.47
C LYS A 36 4.05 -15.61 3.43
N LEU A 37 3.01 -14.87 3.05
CA LEU A 37 1.64 -15.42 2.89
C LEU A 37 1.57 -16.59 1.89
N LEU A 38 2.47 -16.59 0.89
CA LEU A 38 2.60 -17.63 -0.12
C LEU A 38 3.70 -18.66 0.21
N ASN A 39 4.20 -18.68 1.45
CA ASN A 39 5.30 -19.55 1.89
C ASN A 39 6.61 -19.40 1.09
N VAL A 40 6.82 -18.25 0.44
CA VAL A 40 8.08 -17.87 -0.21
C VAL A 40 8.97 -17.18 0.82
N LYS A 41 10.22 -17.65 0.96
CA LYS A 41 11.18 -17.06 1.90
C LYS A 41 11.66 -15.68 1.39
N PRO A 42 11.53 -14.60 2.18
CA PRO A 42 12.14 -13.32 1.84
C PRO A 42 13.68 -13.39 1.83
N GLY A 43 14.31 -12.61 0.96
CA GLY A 43 15.75 -12.51 0.78
C GLY A 43 16.31 -11.10 1.00
N LEU A 44 17.58 -10.89 0.64
CA LEU A 44 18.24 -9.59 0.76
C LEU A 44 17.57 -8.50 -0.08
N GLU A 45 17.07 -8.82 -1.27
CA GLU A 45 16.32 -7.87 -2.10
C GLU A 45 15.05 -7.35 -1.40
N ASP A 46 14.38 -8.20 -0.63
CA ASP A 46 13.20 -7.80 0.14
C ASP A 46 13.59 -6.87 1.31
N LEU A 47 14.77 -7.09 1.89
CA LEU A 47 15.32 -6.19 2.90
C LEU A 47 15.72 -4.84 2.30
N LYS A 48 16.21 -4.79 1.06
CA LYS A 48 16.49 -3.53 0.35
C LYS A 48 15.22 -2.72 0.11
N GLU A 49 14.08 -3.37 -0.15
CA GLU A 49 12.78 -2.69 -0.23
C GLU A 49 12.33 -2.16 1.14
N LEU A 50 12.44 -2.98 2.20
CA LEU A 50 11.99 -2.62 3.55
C LEU A 50 12.88 -1.57 4.24
N SER A 51 14.19 -1.74 4.14
CA SER A 51 15.22 -0.93 4.78
C SER A 51 16.41 -0.76 3.81
N PRO A 52 16.35 0.24 2.91
CA PRO A 52 17.36 0.42 1.88
C PRO A 52 18.78 0.57 2.42
N THR A 53 18.94 1.21 3.57
CA THR A 53 20.25 1.39 4.21
C THR A 53 20.81 0.07 4.73
N GLU A 54 20.03 -0.71 5.49
CA GLU A 54 20.47 -2.03 5.97
C GLU A 54 20.75 -2.99 4.82
N GLY A 55 19.86 -3.03 3.82
CA GLY A 55 20.02 -3.87 2.64
C GLY A 55 21.26 -3.53 1.82
N ARG A 56 21.61 -2.23 1.67
CA ARG A 56 22.86 -1.82 1.02
C ARG A 56 24.09 -2.23 1.83
N SER A 57 24.12 -1.99 3.13
CA SER A 57 25.29 -2.34 3.96
C SER A 57 25.57 -3.84 3.98
N LEU A 58 24.52 -4.69 3.99
CA LEU A 58 24.69 -6.14 3.88
C LEU A 58 25.14 -6.56 2.48
N GLN A 59 24.68 -5.87 1.42
CA GLN A 59 25.18 -6.11 0.06
C GLN A 59 26.67 -5.73 -0.05
N GLU A 60 27.09 -4.61 0.53
CA GLU A 60 28.50 -4.18 0.56
C GLU A 60 29.40 -5.21 1.26
N LEU A 61 28.92 -5.86 2.33
CA LEU A 61 29.62 -6.97 2.99
C LEU A 61 29.81 -8.17 2.04
N LEU A 62 28.78 -8.53 1.26
CA LEU A 62 28.84 -9.61 0.27
C LEU A 62 29.74 -9.28 -0.92
N ASP A 63 29.75 -8.02 -1.34
CA ASP A 63 30.51 -7.57 -2.51
C ASP A 63 31.95 -7.17 -2.17
N TYR A 64 32.29 -7.09 -0.88
CA TYR A 64 33.63 -6.74 -0.44
C TYR A 64 34.68 -7.71 -1.03
N PRO A 65 35.68 -7.21 -1.77
CA PRO A 65 36.64 -8.05 -2.48
C PRO A 65 37.85 -8.45 -1.63
N GLY A 66 38.07 -7.80 -0.50
CA GLY A 66 39.20 -8.07 0.39
C GLY A 66 39.02 -9.37 1.19
N GLU A 67 40.14 -9.96 1.60
CA GLU A 67 40.16 -11.14 2.47
C GLU A 67 40.06 -10.75 3.96
N ASP A 68 40.29 -9.48 4.28
CA ASP A 68 40.36 -8.86 5.62
C ASP A 68 38.97 -8.43 6.15
N ILE A 69 37.93 -9.23 5.91
CA ILE A 69 36.57 -8.92 6.33
C ILE A 69 36.47 -8.81 7.85
N GLU A 70 37.18 -9.67 8.57
CA GLU A 70 37.17 -9.71 10.02
C GLU A 70 37.69 -8.38 10.60
N GLU A 71 38.82 -7.88 10.10
CA GLU A 71 39.41 -6.61 10.55
C GLU A 71 38.63 -5.39 10.03
N THR A 72 38.15 -5.44 8.78
CA THR A 72 37.46 -4.32 8.14
C THR A 72 36.10 -4.05 8.77
N PHE A 73 35.30 -5.09 8.96
CA PHE A 73 33.92 -4.93 9.43
C PHE A 73 33.78 -5.15 10.93
N CYS A 74 34.69 -5.92 11.57
CA CYS A 74 34.65 -6.22 13.00
C CYS A 74 33.27 -6.74 13.47
N LEU A 75 32.61 -7.54 12.64
CA LEU A 75 31.28 -8.09 12.91
C LEU A 75 31.37 -9.50 13.53
N ASN A 76 30.37 -9.82 14.34
CA ASN A 76 30.05 -11.19 14.74
C ASN A 76 28.56 -11.44 14.46
N PHE A 77 28.04 -12.64 14.76
CA PHE A 77 26.63 -12.96 14.53
C PHE A 77 25.70 -12.38 15.62
N THR A 78 25.90 -11.12 15.98
CA THR A 78 25.02 -10.34 16.85
C THR A 78 24.62 -9.02 16.22
N ILE A 79 23.45 -8.52 16.59
CA ILE A 79 22.93 -7.23 16.14
C ILE A 79 22.38 -6.44 17.31
N CYS A 80 22.39 -5.11 17.21
CA CYS A 80 21.71 -4.24 18.16
C CYS A 80 20.34 -3.85 17.60
N ARG A 81 19.29 -3.99 18.42
CA ARG A 81 17.94 -3.54 18.08
C ARG A 81 17.40 -2.66 19.18
N GLU A 82 16.88 -1.50 18.81
CA GLU A 82 16.16 -0.64 19.73
C GLU A 82 14.69 -1.08 19.79
N SER A 83 14.20 -1.27 21.02
CA SER A 83 12.80 -1.55 21.29
C SER A 83 12.36 -0.70 22.48
N TYR A 84 11.39 0.20 22.26
CA TYR A 84 10.88 1.11 23.30
C TYR A 84 11.97 1.91 24.04
N GLY A 85 12.96 2.41 23.30
CA GLY A 85 14.08 3.19 23.86
C GLY A 85 15.16 2.35 24.55
N VAL A 86 15.04 1.02 24.54
CA VAL A 86 16.06 0.09 25.07
C VAL A 86 16.78 -0.57 23.91
N VAL A 87 18.11 -0.43 23.87
CA VAL A 87 18.95 -1.14 22.89
C VAL A 87 19.29 -2.52 23.45
N GLU A 88 18.85 -3.56 22.75
CA GLU A 88 19.14 -4.94 23.07
C GLU A 88 20.05 -5.58 22.03
N GLN A 89 21.03 -6.34 22.51
CA GLN A 89 21.86 -7.19 21.65
C GLN A 89 21.16 -8.53 21.40
N LYS A 90 20.92 -8.87 20.14
CA LYS A 90 20.32 -10.14 19.71
C LYS A 90 21.35 -10.98 19.00
N LYS A 91 21.44 -12.26 19.36
CA LYS A 91 22.28 -13.24 18.66
C LYS A 91 21.49 -13.80 17.49
N LEU A 92 22.04 -13.73 16.29
CA LEU A 92 21.40 -14.24 15.07
C LEU A 92 21.43 -15.78 15.00
N ILE A 93 22.47 -16.38 15.60
CA ILE A 93 22.64 -17.82 15.75
C ILE A 93 23.02 -18.17 17.20
N PRO A 94 22.86 -19.43 17.64
CA PRO A 94 23.34 -19.88 18.95
C PRO A 94 24.85 -19.60 19.11
N GLY A 95 25.22 -18.88 20.17
CA GLY A 95 26.62 -18.51 20.42
C GLY A 95 27.21 -17.49 19.43
N GLY A 96 26.37 -16.78 18.68
CA GLY A 96 26.83 -15.85 17.63
C GLY A 96 27.75 -14.71 18.10
N ASP A 97 27.78 -14.41 19.39
CA ASP A 97 28.75 -13.49 20.01
C ASP A 97 30.21 -13.95 19.89
N LYS A 98 30.43 -15.25 19.67
CA LYS A 98 31.76 -15.88 19.56
C LYS A 98 32.14 -16.25 18.12
N VAL A 99 31.25 -16.00 17.16
CA VAL A 99 31.44 -16.34 15.75
C VAL A 99 31.71 -15.05 15.00
N THR A 100 32.97 -14.79 14.66
CA THR A 100 33.36 -13.65 13.83
C THR A 100 32.85 -13.83 12.41
N VAL A 101 32.42 -12.74 11.78
CA VAL A 101 32.06 -12.73 10.37
C VAL A 101 33.33 -12.62 9.53
N CYS A 102 33.54 -13.60 8.67
CA CYS A 102 34.67 -13.71 7.77
C CYS A 102 34.19 -13.99 6.34
N LYS A 103 35.13 -14.11 5.40
CA LYS A 103 34.82 -14.37 3.99
C LYS A 103 34.00 -15.63 3.76
N ASP A 104 34.28 -16.69 4.50
CA ASP A 104 33.63 -17.99 4.29
C ASP A 104 32.19 -18.03 4.82
N ASN A 105 31.87 -17.22 5.84
CA ASN A 105 30.56 -17.24 6.51
C ASN A 105 29.71 -15.96 6.31
N ARG A 106 30.18 -14.97 5.56
CA ARG A 106 29.45 -13.70 5.34
C ARG A 106 28.05 -13.89 4.74
N GLN A 107 27.87 -14.89 3.87
CA GLN A 107 26.55 -15.22 3.33
C GLN A 107 25.62 -15.75 4.42
N GLU A 108 26.13 -16.60 5.32
CA GLU A 108 25.36 -17.11 6.45
C GLU A 108 24.97 -15.98 7.42
N PHE A 109 25.85 -15.00 7.64
CA PHE A 109 25.54 -13.81 8.42
C PHE A 109 24.38 -13.02 7.80
N VAL A 110 24.43 -12.75 6.49
CA VAL A 110 23.36 -12.05 5.78
C VAL A 110 22.05 -12.85 5.82
N ASP A 111 22.10 -14.16 5.58
CA ASP A 111 20.92 -15.02 5.64
C ASP A 111 20.30 -15.07 7.05
N ALA A 112 21.13 -15.12 8.08
CA ALA A 112 20.69 -15.09 9.47
C ALA A 112 20.09 -13.73 9.85
N TYR A 113 20.64 -12.63 9.33
CA TYR A 113 20.10 -11.29 9.50
C TYR A 113 18.71 -11.15 8.85
N VAL A 114 18.59 -11.54 7.57
CA VAL A 114 17.33 -11.50 6.82
C VAL A 114 16.28 -12.40 7.50
N ASN A 115 16.66 -13.60 7.94
CA ASN A 115 15.78 -14.48 8.69
C ASN A 115 15.35 -13.86 10.03
N TYR A 116 16.25 -13.20 10.75
CA TYR A 116 15.88 -12.50 11.97
C TYR A 116 14.82 -11.43 11.69
N VAL A 117 15.03 -10.57 10.69
CA VAL A 117 14.14 -9.45 10.35
C VAL A 117 12.76 -9.92 9.89
N PHE A 118 12.69 -10.92 9.00
CA PHE A 118 11.41 -11.31 8.40
C PHE A 118 10.73 -12.50 9.06
N GLN A 119 11.43 -13.28 9.88
CA GLN A 119 10.85 -14.47 10.53
C GLN A 119 10.85 -14.34 12.05
N ILE A 120 12.01 -14.12 12.67
CA ILE A 120 12.14 -14.23 14.14
C ILE A 120 11.53 -13.02 14.85
N SER A 121 11.89 -11.81 14.44
CA SER A 121 11.49 -10.56 15.13
C SER A 121 9.99 -10.28 15.05
N VAL A 122 9.33 -10.78 14.01
CA VAL A 122 7.90 -10.54 13.74
C VAL A 122 7.03 -11.77 13.95
N HIS A 123 7.59 -12.90 14.43
CA HIS A 123 6.92 -14.21 14.41
C HIS A 123 5.52 -14.19 15.02
N GLU A 124 5.38 -13.64 16.23
CA GLU A 124 4.11 -13.58 16.97
C GLU A 124 3.05 -12.79 16.18
N TRP A 125 3.38 -11.57 15.76
CA TRP A 125 2.47 -10.65 15.07
C TRP A 125 2.10 -11.13 13.67
N TYR A 126 3.08 -11.63 12.94
CA TYR A 126 2.88 -12.20 11.61
C TYR A 126 1.97 -13.44 11.67
N THR A 127 2.14 -14.30 12.69
CA THR A 127 1.29 -15.49 12.85
C THR A 127 -0.17 -15.10 13.09
N ALA A 128 -0.41 -14.09 13.94
CA ALA A 128 -1.76 -13.56 14.16
C ALA A 128 -2.39 -13.01 12.87
N PHE A 129 -1.65 -12.16 12.15
CA PHE A 129 -2.07 -11.56 10.88
C PHE A 129 -2.35 -12.59 9.80
N SER A 130 -1.39 -13.49 9.54
CA SER A 130 -1.51 -14.53 8.51
C SER A 130 -2.67 -15.48 8.80
N SER A 131 -2.89 -15.85 10.07
CA SER A 131 -4.06 -16.63 10.49
C SER A 131 -5.38 -15.93 10.14
N GLY A 132 -5.48 -14.62 10.37
CA GLY A 132 -6.66 -13.82 10.02
C GLY A 132 -6.88 -13.74 8.51
N PHE A 133 -5.80 -13.48 7.76
CA PHE A 133 -5.83 -13.37 6.30
C PHE A 133 -6.26 -14.69 5.64
N LEU A 134 -5.59 -15.80 6.01
CA LEU A 134 -5.82 -17.12 5.43
C LEU A 134 -7.19 -17.70 5.80
N LYS A 135 -7.84 -17.19 6.86
CA LYS A 135 -9.23 -17.55 7.19
C LYS A 135 -10.21 -17.14 6.10
N VAL A 136 -9.91 -16.07 5.36
CA VAL A 136 -10.78 -15.54 4.29
C VAL A 136 -10.24 -15.92 2.91
N CYS A 137 -8.93 -15.74 2.68
CA CYS A 137 -8.28 -15.91 1.38
C CYS A 137 -7.40 -17.16 1.27
N GLY A 138 -7.56 -18.15 2.15
CA GLY A 138 -6.76 -19.37 2.14
C GLY A 138 -7.12 -20.38 1.03
N GLY A 139 -6.41 -21.50 1.03
CA GLY A 139 -6.66 -22.63 0.13
C GLY A 139 -5.80 -22.64 -1.13
N LYS A 140 -5.99 -23.66 -1.98
CA LYS A 140 -5.14 -23.95 -3.14
C LYS A 140 -5.11 -22.85 -4.20
N VAL A 141 -6.15 -22.01 -4.26
CA VAL A 141 -6.21 -20.90 -5.23
C VAL A 141 -5.18 -19.82 -4.88
N LEU A 142 -4.94 -19.57 -3.58
CA LEU A 142 -3.93 -18.61 -3.14
C LEU A 142 -2.53 -19.02 -3.60
N GLU A 143 -2.23 -20.32 -3.60
CA GLU A 143 -0.95 -20.89 -4.04
C GLU A 143 -0.67 -20.68 -5.54
N LEU A 144 -1.67 -20.27 -6.33
CA LEU A 144 -1.50 -19.96 -7.75
C LEU A 144 -0.94 -18.56 -8.00
N PHE A 145 -1.02 -17.67 -7.01
CA PHE A 145 -0.57 -16.28 -7.15
C PHE A 145 0.96 -16.18 -7.05
N GLN A 146 1.52 -15.28 -7.85
CA GLN A 146 2.83 -14.70 -7.58
C GLN A 146 2.72 -13.62 -6.49
N PRO A 147 3.76 -13.38 -5.68
CA PRO A 147 3.73 -12.35 -4.63
C PRO A 147 3.36 -10.95 -5.15
N SER A 148 3.81 -10.59 -6.35
CA SER A 148 3.48 -9.31 -6.99
C SER A 148 2.00 -9.20 -7.38
N GLU A 149 1.39 -10.30 -7.81
CA GLU A 149 -0.03 -10.38 -8.15
C GLU A 149 -0.89 -10.27 -6.90
N LEU A 150 -0.53 -10.98 -5.82
CA LEU A 150 -1.23 -10.87 -4.54
C LEU A 150 -1.13 -9.45 -3.95
N ARG A 151 0.03 -8.79 -4.10
CA ARG A 151 0.18 -7.38 -3.75
C ARG A 151 -0.73 -6.48 -4.59
N ALA A 152 -0.78 -6.71 -5.90
CA ALA A 152 -1.65 -5.94 -6.80
C ALA A 152 -3.14 -6.14 -6.46
N MET A 153 -3.57 -7.32 -6.05
CA MET A 153 -4.95 -7.57 -5.59
C MET A 153 -5.33 -6.70 -4.38
N MET A 154 -4.37 -6.42 -3.50
CA MET A 154 -4.60 -5.65 -2.27
C MET A 154 -4.50 -4.14 -2.52
N VAL A 155 -3.43 -3.69 -3.19
CA VAL A 155 -3.08 -2.26 -3.36
C VAL A 155 -3.65 -1.69 -4.67
N GLY A 156 -4.17 -2.52 -5.56
CA GLY A 156 -4.60 -2.10 -6.89
C GLY A 156 -3.43 -1.71 -7.80
N ASN A 157 -3.75 -1.07 -8.92
CA ASN A 157 -2.77 -0.56 -9.89
C ASN A 157 -2.98 0.93 -10.23
N SER A 158 -2.10 1.49 -11.05
CA SER A 158 -2.16 2.89 -11.54
C SER A 158 -2.31 2.97 -13.07
N ASN A 159 -2.90 1.95 -13.70
CA ASN A 159 -3.15 1.91 -15.14
C ASN A 159 -4.47 2.62 -15.46
N TYR A 160 -4.47 3.94 -15.29
CA TYR A 160 -5.69 4.74 -15.39
C TYR A 160 -6.27 4.79 -16.81
N ASN A 161 -7.56 4.50 -16.95
CA ASN A 161 -8.35 4.80 -18.14
C ASN A 161 -9.50 5.74 -17.78
N TRP A 162 -9.22 7.04 -17.76
CA TRP A 162 -10.18 8.07 -17.35
C TRP A 162 -11.43 8.13 -18.22
N GLN A 163 -11.37 7.61 -19.45
CA GLN A 163 -12.52 7.54 -20.33
C GLN A 163 -13.49 6.43 -19.87
N GLU A 164 -12.98 5.26 -19.48
CA GLU A 164 -13.81 4.21 -18.87
C GLU A 164 -14.50 4.68 -17.58
N LEU A 165 -13.82 5.52 -16.79
CA LEU A 165 -14.41 6.10 -15.58
C LEU A 165 -15.66 6.93 -15.90
N GLU A 166 -15.61 7.73 -16.96
CA GLU A 166 -16.73 8.53 -17.43
C GLU A 166 -17.85 7.65 -18.00
N GLU A 167 -17.50 6.68 -18.84
CA GLU A 167 -18.45 5.78 -19.49
C GLU A 167 -19.24 4.92 -18.49
N THR A 168 -18.64 4.60 -17.34
CA THR A 168 -19.24 3.78 -16.28
C THR A 168 -19.84 4.58 -15.12
N ALA A 169 -19.72 5.91 -15.14
CA ALA A 169 -20.26 6.76 -14.09
C ALA A 169 -21.78 6.72 -14.04
N ILE A 170 -22.32 6.63 -12.82
CA ILE A 170 -23.77 6.64 -12.58
C ILE A 170 -24.20 8.04 -12.15
N TYR A 171 -25.30 8.53 -12.71
CA TYR A 171 -25.86 9.83 -12.39
C TYR A 171 -27.15 9.69 -11.56
N LYS A 172 -27.30 10.51 -10.53
CA LYS A 172 -28.48 10.52 -9.63
C LYS A 172 -29.07 11.91 -9.46
N GLY A 173 -30.32 11.96 -9.00
CA GLY A 173 -31.08 13.20 -8.85
C GLY A 173 -31.50 13.72 -10.21
N ASP A 174 -31.21 14.99 -10.49
CA ASP A 174 -31.52 15.64 -11.77
C ASP A 174 -30.43 15.41 -12.83
N TYR A 175 -29.34 14.72 -12.48
CA TYR A 175 -28.23 14.47 -13.38
C TYR A 175 -28.44 13.27 -14.29
N SER A 176 -27.95 13.44 -15.52
CA SER A 176 -27.77 12.43 -16.56
C SER A 176 -26.47 12.75 -17.29
N ALA A 177 -25.95 11.80 -18.06
CA ALA A 177 -24.73 12.02 -18.87
C ALA A 177 -24.83 13.25 -19.80
N THR A 178 -26.04 13.63 -20.20
CA THR A 178 -26.30 14.79 -21.07
C THR A 178 -26.54 16.10 -20.33
N HIS A 179 -26.65 16.10 -19.00
CA HIS A 179 -26.94 17.31 -18.22
C HIS A 179 -25.80 18.34 -18.38
N PRO A 180 -26.09 19.65 -18.56
CA PRO A 180 -25.07 20.67 -18.80
C PRO A 180 -23.93 20.66 -17.77
N THR A 181 -24.25 20.66 -16.47
CA THR A 181 -23.23 20.61 -15.39
C THR A 181 -22.37 19.33 -15.43
N VAL A 182 -22.94 18.19 -15.84
CA VAL A 182 -22.18 16.93 -15.96
C VAL A 182 -21.19 16.99 -17.12
N LYS A 183 -21.60 17.57 -18.26
CA LYS A 183 -20.68 17.81 -19.38
C LYS A 183 -19.55 18.75 -18.99
N LEU A 184 -19.88 19.86 -18.31
CA LEU A 184 -18.88 20.79 -17.77
C LEU A 184 -17.91 20.09 -16.83
N PHE A 185 -18.42 19.20 -15.96
CA PHE A 185 -17.58 18.42 -15.05
C PHE A 185 -16.56 17.57 -15.81
N TRP A 186 -17.00 16.76 -16.78
CA TRP A 186 -16.09 15.88 -17.52
C TRP A 186 -15.12 16.66 -18.42
N GLU A 187 -15.57 17.75 -19.06
CA GLU A 187 -14.69 18.66 -19.80
C GLU A 187 -13.59 19.22 -18.89
N THR A 188 -13.94 19.74 -17.71
CA THR A 188 -12.98 20.24 -16.73
C THR A 188 -12.06 19.14 -16.21
N PHE A 189 -12.61 17.97 -15.89
CA PHE A 189 -11.85 16.84 -15.38
C PHE A 189 -10.83 16.33 -16.39
N HIS A 190 -11.20 16.20 -17.66
CA HIS A 190 -10.30 15.71 -18.70
C HIS A 190 -9.15 16.68 -19.01
N GLU A 191 -9.38 17.99 -18.84
CA GLU A 191 -8.36 19.04 -18.94
C GLU A 191 -7.36 19.04 -17.77
N PHE A 192 -7.68 18.39 -16.65
CA PHE A 192 -6.74 18.32 -15.53
C PHE A 192 -5.48 17.51 -15.85
N PRO A 193 -4.31 17.93 -15.33
CA PRO A 193 -3.11 17.12 -15.38
C PRO A 193 -3.29 15.83 -14.57
N LEU A 194 -2.48 14.82 -14.87
CA LEU A 194 -2.55 13.50 -14.22
C LEU A 194 -2.56 13.60 -12.69
N GLU A 195 -1.67 14.40 -12.10
CA GLU A 195 -1.60 14.57 -10.63
C GLU A 195 -2.91 15.06 -10.02
N LYS A 196 -3.63 15.93 -10.72
CA LYS A 196 -4.90 16.46 -10.24
C LYS A 196 -6.06 15.46 -10.46
N LYS A 197 -5.99 14.64 -11.51
CA LYS A 197 -6.90 13.49 -11.67
C LYS A 197 -6.71 12.44 -10.57
N LYS A 198 -5.46 12.17 -10.17
CA LYS A 198 -5.13 11.31 -9.03
C LYS A 198 -5.65 11.89 -7.71
N LYS A 199 -5.47 13.19 -7.47
CA LYS A 199 -6.09 13.88 -6.32
C LYS A 199 -7.61 13.77 -6.31
N PHE A 200 -8.26 13.90 -7.46
CA PHE A 200 -9.71 13.68 -7.56
C PHE A 200 -10.11 12.25 -7.22
N LEU A 201 -9.38 11.26 -7.72
CA LEU A 201 -9.64 9.86 -7.41
C LEU A 201 -9.50 9.59 -5.90
N LEU A 202 -8.45 10.12 -5.28
CA LEU A 202 -8.23 10.06 -3.84
C LEU A 202 -9.36 10.77 -3.07
N PHE A 203 -9.74 11.98 -3.48
CA PHE A 203 -10.86 12.74 -2.90
C PHE A 203 -12.17 11.95 -2.95
N LEU A 204 -12.45 11.29 -4.07
CA LEU A 204 -13.71 10.59 -4.31
C LEU A 204 -13.77 9.20 -3.69
N THR A 205 -12.66 8.47 -3.65
CA THR A 205 -12.65 7.03 -3.33
C THR A 205 -11.80 6.69 -2.10
N GLY A 206 -11.00 7.64 -1.60
CA GLY A 206 -10.05 7.40 -0.52
C GLY A 206 -8.75 6.72 -0.95
N SER A 207 -8.56 6.45 -2.25
CA SER A 207 -7.29 5.95 -2.81
C SER A 207 -7.03 6.57 -4.19
N ASP A 208 -5.77 6.73 -4.58
CA ASP A 208 -5.41 7.07 -5.96
C ASP A 208 -5.16 5.81 -6.82
N ARG A 209 -5.47 4.62 -6.30
CA ARG A 209 -5.30 3.32 -6.95
C ARG A 209 -6.64 2.78 -7.44
N ILE A 210 -6.59 1.98 -8.51
CA ILE A 210 -7.77 1.32 -9.08
C ILE A 210 -7.74 -0.20 -8.90
N PRO A 211 -8.90 -0.87 -8.92
CA PRO A 211 -8.94 -2.32 -8.89
C PRO A 211 -8.14 -2.93 -10.05
N ILE A 212 -7.65 -4.15 -9.83
CA ILE A 212 -6.83 -4.86 -10.83
C ILE A 212 -7.56 -5.13 -12.16
N TYR A 213 -8.89 -5.16 -12.13
CA TYR A 213 -9.75 -5.34 -13.31
C TYR A 213 -9.88 -4.08 -14.18
N GLY A 214 -9.25 -2.97 -13.79
CA GLY A 214 -9.24 -1.73 -14.56
C GLY A 214 -10.30 -0.73 -14.08
N MET A 215 -10.29 0.45 -14.70
CA MET A 215 -11.04 1.60 -14.23
C MET A 215 -12.54 1.46 -14.46
N ALA A 216 -12.97 0.71 -15.48
CA ALA A 216 -14.37 0.35 -15.70
C ALA A 216 -15.02 -0.42 -14.52
N SER A 217 -14.22 -1.10 -13.68
CA SER A 217 -14.74 -1.78 -12.48
C SER A 217 -14.95 -0.84 -11.29
N LEU A 218 -14.41 0.39 -11.36
CA LEU A 218 -14.60 1.43 -10.35
C LEU A 218 -15.84 2.25 -10.70
N GLN A 219 -16.98 1.83 -10.16
CA GLN A 219 -18.23 2.54 -10.37
C GLN A 219 -18.32 3.77 -9.45
N ILE A 220 -18.32 4.96 -10.04
CA ILE A 220 -18.53 6.22 -9.34
C ILE A 220 -19.97 6.72 -9.51
N VAL A 221 -20.45 7.52 -8.56
CA VAL A 221 -21.78 8.13 -8.61
C VAL A 221 -21.65 9.65 -8.56
N ILE A 222 -22.27 10.37 -9.49
CA ILE A 222 -22.36 11.83 -9.45
C ILE A 222 -23.82 12.22 -9.22
N GLN A 223 -24.08 12.91 -8.11
CA GLN A 223 -25.42 13.27 -7.67
C GLN A 223 -25.59 14.79 -7.65
N SER A 224 -26.73 15.27 -8.17
CA SER A 224 -27.08 16.68 -8.07
C SER A 224 -27.47 17.05 -6.64
N THR A 225 -27.02 18.20 -6.17
CA THR A 225 -27.48 18.76 -4.90
C THR A 225 -28.53 19.86 -5.13
N ALA A 226 -29.32 20.14 -4.09
CA ALA A 226 -30.24 21.29 -4.06
C ALA A 226 -29.55 22.59 -3.58
N SER A 227 -28.25 22.55 -3.34
CA SER A 227 -27.46 23.69 -2.86
C SER A 227 -27.09 24.65 -3.98
N GLY A 228 -26.80 25.91 -3.62
CA GLY A 228 -26.35 26.92 -4.56
C GLY A 228 -24.93 26.68 -5.11
N GLU A 229 -24.54 27.46 -6.10
CA GLU A 229 -23.26 27.38 -6.80
C GLU A 229 -22.06 27.89 -5.97
N GLU A 230 -22.33 28.50 -4.83
CA GLU A 230 -21.33 28.93 -3.85
C GLU A 230 -20.71 27.76 -3.08
N TYR A 231 -21.40 26.62 -3.01
CA TYR A 231 -20.95 25.45 -2.26
C TYR A 231 -19.90 24.64 -3.05
N LEU A 232 -19.01 23.97 -2.31
CA LEU A 232 -18.02 23.06 -2.86
C LEU A 232 -18.65 21.69 -3.15
N PRO A 233 -18.11 20.91 -4.11
CA PRO A 233 -18.48 19.52 -4.24
C PRO A 233 -18.02 18.74 -3.00
N VAL A 234 -18.78 17.70 -2.63
CA VAL A 234 -18.51 16.86 -1.46
C VAL A 234 -18.43 15.40 -1.89
N ALA A 235 -17.41 14.69 -1.41
CA ALA A 235 -17.26 13.27 -1.67
C ALA A 235 -17.67 12.43 -0.45
N HIS A 236 -18.35 11.32 -0.72
CA HIS A 236 -18.62 10.26 0.25
C HIS A 236 -17.84 9.02 -0.20
N THR A 237 -16.61 8.91 0.30
CA THR A 237 -15.63 7.91 -0.16
C THR A 237 -16.12 6.47 -0.05
N CYS A 238 -16.83 6.13 1.03
CA CYS A 238 -17.42 4.79 1.22
C CYS A 238 -18.42 4.37 0.12
N TYR A 239 -18.93 5.32 -0.66
CA TYR A 239 -19.91 5.08 -1.73
C TYR A 239 -19.41 5.50 -3.12
N ASN A 240 -18.14 5.96 -3.22
CA ASN A 240 -17.60 6.59 -4.44
C ASN A 240 -18.54 7.66 -5.02
N LEU A 241 -19.20 8.42 -4.13
CA LEU A 241 -20.28 9.34 -4.49
C LEU A 241 -19.81 10.79 -4.39
N LEU A 242 -20.00 11.54 -5.47
CA LEU A 242 -19.76 12.96 -5.56
C LEU A 242 -21.10 13.72 -5.54
N ASP A 243 -21.36 14.44 -4.46
CA ASP A 243 -22.38 15.47 -4.42
C ASP A 243 -21.84 16.70 -5.15
N LEU A 244 -22.40 16.98 -6.33
CA LEU A 244 -21.95 18.03 -7.22
C LEU A 244 -23.04 19.10 -7.37
N PRO A 245 -22.83 20.33 -6.87
CA PRO A 245 -23.74 21.46 -7.10
C PRO A 245 -23.92 21.80 -8.58
N LYS A 246 -25.08 22.39 -8.92
CA LYS A 246 -25.43 22.74 -10.29
C LYS A 246 -24.74 24.02 -10.75
N TYR A 247 -23.45 23.94 -11.08
CA TYR A 247 -22.69 25.09 -11.56
C TYR A 247 -23.16 25.54 -12.96
N SER A 248 -23.26 26.86 -13.13
CA SER A 248 -23.72 27.52 -14.36
C SER A 248 -22.64 27.69 -15.42
N SER A 249 -21.35 27.67 -15.03
CA SER A 249 -20.22 27.85 -15.94
C SER A 249 -19.04 26.93 -15.63
N LYS A 250 -18.20 26.69 -16.64
CA LYS A 250 -16.99 25.87 -16.53
C LYS A 250 -15.98 26.48 -15.56
N GLU A 251 -15.87 27.80 -15.56
CA GLU A 251 -14.93 28.55 -14.72
C GLU A 251 -15.29 28.39 -13.24
N ILE A 252 -16.58 28.49 -12.90
CA ILE A 252 -17.06 28.28 -11.53
C ILE A 252 -16.80 26.83 -11.11
N LEU A 253 -17.18 25.87 -11.95
CA LEU A 253 -16.97 24.45 -11.66
C LEU A 253 -15.50 24.14 -11.43
N SER A 254 -14.62 24.60 -12.33
CA SER A 254 -13.18 24.39 -12.23
C SER A 254 -12.61 25.01 -10.97
N ALA A 255 -12.98 26.25 -10.63
CA ALA A 255 -12.54 26.90 -9.41
C ALA A 255 -12.99 26.14 -8.14
N ARG A 256 -14.27 25.75 -8.07
CA ARG A 256 -14.85 25.04 -6.92
C ARG A 256 -14.30 23.63 -6.77
N LEU A 257 -14.19 22.88 -7.86
CA LEU A 257 -13.61 21.55 -7.85
C LEU A 257 -12.14 21.61 -7.45
N THR A 258 -11.36 22.53 -8.02
CA THR A 258 -9.97 22.75 -7.62
C THR A 258 -9.85 23.07 -6.14
N GLN A 259 -10.67 23.99 -5.64
CA GLN A 259 -10.69 24.36 -4.23
C GLN A 259 -11.01 23.15 -3.34
N ALA A 260 -11.97 22.29 -3.72
CA ALA A 260 -12.26 21.08 -2.96
C ALA A 260 -11.08 20.10 -2.95
N LEU A 261 -10.41 19.90 -4.08
CA LEU A 261 -9.27 18.99 -4.21
C LEU A 261 -8.02 19.49 -3.47
N ASP A 262 -7.79 20.80 -3.44
CA ASP A 262 -6.60 21.38 -2.79
C ASP A 262 -6.77 21.53 -1.27
N ASN A 263 -8.01 21.65 -0.78
CA ASN A 263 -8.31 21.68 0.66
C ASN A 263 -8.60 20.29 1.25
N TYR A 264 -8.60 19.25 0.42
CA TYR A 264 -8.66 17.87 0.90
C TYR A 264 -7.26 17.40 1.29
N GLU A 265 -6.92 17.54 2.56
CA GLU A 265 -5.82 16.79 3.15
C GLU A 265 -6.31 15.35 3.39
N GLY A 266 -5.99 14.45 2.46
CA GLY A 266 -5.97 13.02 2.77
C GLY A 266 -4.93 12.74 3.87
N PHE A 267 -5.01 11.59 4.53
CA PHE A 267 -4.03 11.14 5.54
C PHE A 267 -2.65 10.79 4.93
N SER A 268 -2.14 11.58 3.99
CA SER A 268 -0.74 11.53 3.57
C SER A 268 0.10 12.22 4.64
N LEU A 269 0.62 11.43 5.58
CA LEU A 269 1.69 11.87 6.48
C LEU A 269 2.89 12.32 5.63
N ALA A 270 3.25 13.60 5.77
CA ALA A 270 4.54 14.13 5.36
C ALA A 270 5.67 13.57 6.24
#